data_AF-A0A0N4WW71-F1
#
_entry.id   AF-A0A0N4WW71-F1
#
_cell.length_a   1.000
_cell.length_b   1.000
_cell.length_c   1.000
_cell.angle_alpha   90.00
_cell.angle_beta   90.00
_cell.angle_gamma   90.00
#
_symmetry.space_group_name_H-M   'P 1'
#
loop_
_entity.id
_entity.type
_entity.pdbx_description
1 polymer ?
#
loop_
_entity_poly.entity_id
_entity_poly.type
_entity_poly.pdbx_seq_one_letter_code
_entity_poly.pdbx_strand_id
1 'polypeptide(L)'
;FILFFHIGRATVELRKHDWKSDTVYLYQFPRPKTIPNLSPYCLKVETFLKVNKIPYEVSMGRSRYGLLPFIELNGEHIADSEIIIDRLKDHFKVKVHPSFIFQRIAAAIGQFPVEDFKKFLQKDFDTYRDLLGDKKFLFGDEISSADCAVFSQLAAVLYIPPNNYVKELLREKYPELTNYCDRIRDTVFGKEFAQE
;
A
#
# COMPACT_ATOMS: atom_id res chain seq x y z
N PHE A 1 -5.32 -29.83 20.68
CA PHE A 1 -6.44 -29.22 19.94
C PHE A 1 -6.02 -27.82 19.54
N ILE A 2 -5.63 -27.64 18.27
CA ILE A 2 -5.16 -26.36 17.73
C ILE A 2 -6.40 -25.51 17.46
N LEU A 3 -6.55 -24.39 18.17
CA LEU A 3 -7.55 -23.38 17.84
C LEU A 3 -7.10 -22.66 16.56
N PHE A 4 -7.76 -22.97 15.44
CA PHE A 4 -7.72 -22.12 14.27
C PHE A 4 -8.45 -20.81 14.61
N PHE A 5 -7.70 -19.73 14.86
CA PHE A 5 -8.25 -18.39 14.75
C PHE A 5 -8.65 -18.17 13.29
N HIS A 6 -9.93 -18.33 12.99
CA HIS A 6 -10.52 -17.70 11.82
C HIS A 6 -10.46 -16.20 12.06
N ILE A 7 -9.45 -15.53 11.50
CA ILE A 7 -9.49 -14.09 11.29
C ILE A 7 -10.68 -13.86 10.36
N GLY A 8 -11.81 -13.44 10.93
CA GLY A 8 -12.96 -13.06 10.14
C GLY A 8 -12.52 -12.00 9.14
N ARG A 9 -12.60 -12.30 7.84
CA ARG A 9 -12.58 -11.26 6.81
C ARG A 9 -13.76 -10.36 7.15
N ALA A 10 -13.49 -9.16 7.67
CA ALA A 10 -14.51 -8.12 7.68
C ALA A 10 -15.07 -8.02 6.26
N THR A 11 -16.32 -8.39 6.09
CA THR A 11 -17.06 -8.33 4.83
C THR A 11 -17.07 -6.88 4.39
N VAL A 12 -16.42 -6.58 3.28
CA VAL A 12 -16.41 -5.23 2.73
C VAL A 12 -17.81 -4.96 2.22
N GLU A 13 -18.52 -4.04 2.85
CA GLU A 13 -19.82 -3.60 2.37
C GLU A 13 -19.60 -2.86 1.04
N LEU A 14 -20.20 -3.41 -0.02
CA LEU A 14 -20.22 -2.76 -1.32
C LEU A 14 -21.11 -1.53 -1.22
N ARG A 15 -20.69 -0.43 -1.82
CA ARG A 15 -21.49 0.78 -1.92
C ARG A 15 -22.52 0.68 -3.04
N LYS A 16 -22.21 -0.05 -4.12
CA LYS A 16 -23.16 -0.31 -5.21
C LYS A 16 -23.80 -1.69 -5.04
N HIS A 17 -25.08 -1.71 -4.68
CA HIS A 17 -25.85 -2.96 -4.52
C HIS A 17 -26.61 -3.37 -5.78
N ASP A 18 -26.94 -2.42 -6.65
CA ASP A 18 -27.64 -2.58 -7.94
C ASP A 18 -26.66 -2.54 -9.11
N TRP A 19 -25.56 -3.29 -9.00
CA TRP A 19 -24.50 -3.26 -9.99
C TRP A 19 -24.87 -4.02 -11.28
N LYS A 20 -24.35 -3.55 -12.41
CA LYS A 20 -24.45 -4.21 -13.72
C LYS A 20 -23.24 -5.10 -13.95
N SER A 21 -23.46 -6.29 -14.51
CA SER A 21 -22.36 -7.20 -14.87
C SER A 21 -21.36 -6.49 -15.78
N ASP A 22 -20.07 -6.70 -15.49
CA ASP A 22 -18.93 -6.23 -16.26
C ASP A 22 -18.84 -4.71 -16.42
N THR A 23 -19.53 -3.97 -15.54
CA THR A 23 -19.40 -2.52 -15.40
C THR A 23 -18.55 -2.20 -14.18
N VAL A 24 -17.50 -1.39 -14.37
CA VAL A 24 -16.60 -0.99 -13.29
C VAL A 24 -17.18 0.24 -12.58
N TYR A 25 -17.39 0.17 -11.28
CA TYR A 25 -17.75 1.32 -10.46
C TYR A 25 -16.48 1.91 -9.85
N LEU A 26 -15.94 2.97 -10.48
CA LEU A 26 -14.70 3.64 -10.07
C LEU A 26 -14.99 4.72 -9.03
N TYR A 27 -14.39 4.58 -7.86
CA TYR A 27 -14.43 5.58 -6.81
C TYR A 27 -13.13 6.39 -6.81
N GLN A 28 -13.26 7.71 -6.99
CA GLN A 28 -12.13 8.62 -7.09
C GLN A 28 -12.46 10.03 -6.56
N PHE A 29 -11.45 10.91 -6.51
CA PHE A 29 -11.65 12.31 -6.12
C PHE A 29 -12.63 13.05 -7.04
N PRO A 30 -13.33 14.08 -6.54
CA PRO A 30 -14.16 14.95 -7.36
C PRO A 30 -13.40 15.50 -8.57
N ARG A 31 -14.05 15.49 -9.73
CA ARG A 31 -13.45 15.96 -10.98
C ARG A 31 -13.34 17.50 -10.96
N PRO A 32 -12.13 18.08 -11.05
CA PRO A 32 -11.97 19.51 -11.29
C PRO A 32 -12.33 19.85 -12.76
N LYS A 33 -12.58 21.13 -13.05
CA LYS A 33 -12.97 21.56 -14.42
C LYS A 33 -11.87 21.43 -15.46
N THR A 34 -10.61 21.38 -15.04
CA THR A 34 -9.43 21.50 -15.92
C THR A 34 -8.83 20.15 -16.32
N ILE A 35 -8.90 19.14 -15.46
CA ILE A 35 -8.35 17.80 -15.72
C ILE A 35 -9.27 16.70 -15.16
N PRO A 36 -9.19 15.45 -15.65
CA PRO A 36 -10.10 14.39 -15.21
C PRO A 36 -9.99 14.05 -13.71
N ASN A 37 -8.78 14.10 -13.14
CA ASN A 37 -8.49 13.90 -11.71
C ASN A 37 -7.11 14.49 -11.32
N LEU A 38 -6.98 15.08 -10.11
CA LEU A 38 -5.70 15.60 -9.58
C LEU A 38 -4.76 14.48 -9.09
N SER A 39 -5.32 13.35 -8.66
CA SER A 39 -4.52 12.22 -8.19
C SER A 39 -3.98 11.42 -9.38
N PRO A 40 -2.65 11.22 -9.50
CA PRO A 40 -2.08 10.39 -10.56
C PRO A 40 -2.57 8.95 -10.51
N TYR A 41 -2.84 8.42 -9.31
CA TYR A 41 -3.36 7.06 -9.13
C TYR A 41 -4.79 6.91 -9.65
N CYS A 42 -5.68 7.87 -9.34
CA CYS A 42 -7.04 7.88 -9.88
C CYS A 42 -7.04 8.05 -11.39
N LEU A 43 -6.24 9.00 -11.89
CA LEU A 43 -6.10 9.28 -13.31
C LEU A 43 -5.56 8.07 -14.08
N LYS A 44 -4.62 7.32 -13.50
CA LYS A 44 -4.09 6.07 -14.07
C LYS A 44 -5.18 5.03 -14.30
N VAL A 45 -6.00 4.76 -13.28
CA VAL A 45 -7.10 3.78 -13.39
C VAL A 45 -8.13 4.24 -14.41
N GLU A 46 -8.57 5.50 -14.34
CA GLU A 46 -9.55 6.03 -15.30
C GLU A 46 -9.02 6.01 -16.74
N THR A 47 -7.75 6.36 -16.94
CA THR A 47 -7.10 6.33 -18.26
C THR A 47 -7.04 4.90 -18.79
N PHE A 48 -6.70 3.92 -17.96
CA PHE A 48 -6.68 2.52 -18.37
C PHE A 48 -8.06 2.02 -18.80
N LEU A 49 -9.11 2.35 -18.04
CA LEU A 49 -10.49 2.01 -18.39
C LEU A 49 -10.87 2.64 -19.75
N LYS A 50 -10.58 3.93 -19.95
CA LYS A 50 -10.86 4.64 -21.21
C LYS A 50 -10.13 4.07 -22.41
N VAL A 51 -8.81 3.85 -22.31
CA VAL A 51 -7.99 3.34 -23.43
C VAL A 51 -8.46 1.95 -23.87
N ASN A 52 -8.85 1.11 -22.91
CA ASN A 52 -9.31 -0.25 -23.18
C ASN A 52 -10.83 -0.34 -23.45
N LYS A 53 -11.53 0.80 -23.50
CA LYS A 53 -12.98 0.88 -23.72
C LYS A 53 -13.80 0.02 -22.74
N ILE A 54 -13.32 -0.09 -21.50
CA ILE A 54 -14.01 -0.82 -20.44
C ILE A 54 -15.13 0.09 -19.91
N PRO A 55 -16.39 -0.39 -19.83
CA PRO A 55 -17.49 0.42 -19.32
C PRO A 55 -17.31 0.69 -17.82
N TYR A 56 -17.49 1.95 -17.43
CA TYR A 56 -17.34 2.36 -16.04
C TYR A 56 -18.24 3.54 -15.66
N GLU A 57 -18.58 3.60 -14.38
CA GLU A 57 -19.28 4.71 -13.74
C GLU A 57 -18.39 5.31 -12.65
N VAL A 58 -18.42 6.64 -12.50
CA VAL A 58 -17.63 7.34 -11.47
C VAL A 58 -18.52 7.65 -10.28
N SER A 59 -18.05 7.32 -9.08
CA SER A 59 -18.73 7.60 -7.83
C SER A 59 -17.79 8.21 -6.79
N MET A 60 -18.37 8.84 -5.77
CA MET A 60 -17.63 9.39 -4.64
C MET A 60 -17.65 8.41 -3.47
N GLY A 61 -16.55 8.35 -2.72
CA GLY A 61 -16.43 7.50 -1.54
C GLY A 61 -14.98 7.36 -1.09
N ARG A 62 -14.78 6.55 -0.06
CA ARG A 62 -13.46 6.09 0.39
C ARG A 62 -13.49 4.58 0.46
N SER A 63 -12.38 3.94 0.09
CA SER A 63 -12.25 2.49 0.24
C SER A 63 -12.30 2.09 1.71
N ARG A 64 -12.38 0.79 1.98
CA ARG A 64 -12.22 0.25 3.33
C ARG A 64 -10.90 0.61 4.03
N TYR A 65 -9.93 1.13 3.27
CA TYR A 65 -8.60 1.52 3.75
C TYR A 65 -8.43 3.05 3.83
N GLY A 66 -9.50 3.83 3.62
CA GLY A 66 -9.42 5.30 3.57
C GLY A 66 -8.75 5.87 2.30
N LEU A 67 -8.29 5.00 1.39
CA LEU A 67 -7.53 5.38 0.19
C LEU A 67 -8.40 5.40 -1.08
N LEU A 68 -7.95 6.16 -2.07
CA LEU A 68 -8.46 6.23 -3.44
C LEU A 68 -7.29 6.05 -4.43
N PRO A 69 -7.51 5.48 -5.62
CA PRO A 69 -8.79 4.96 -6.13
C PRO A 69 -9.12 3.57 -5.55
N PHE A 70 -10.40 3.21 -5.61
CA PHE A 70 -10.85 1.82 -5.54
C PHE A 70 -11.97 1.58 -6.55
N ILE A 71 -12.24 0.32 -6.87
CA ILE A 71 -13.33 -0.09 -7.75
C ILE A 71 -14.24 -1.11 -7.08
N GLU A 72 -15.46 -1.17 -7.55
CA GLU A 72 -16.34 -2.32 -7.39
C GLU A 72 -16.61 -2.94 -8.76
N LEU A 73 -16.42 -4.25 -8.88
CA LEU A 73 -16.62 -5.00 -10.12
C LEU A 73 -17.25 -6.34 -9.78
N ASN A 74 -18.44 -6.61 -10.32
CA ASN A 74 -19.16 -7.88 -10.15
C ASN A 74 -19.30 -8.32 -8.67
N GLY A 75 -19.56 -7.36 -7.79
CA GLY A 75 -19.66 -7.59 -6.35
C GLY A 75 -18.33 -7.71 -5.60
N GLU A 76 -17.20 -7.44 -6.24
CA GLU A 76 -15.88 -7.46 -5.62
C GLU A 76 -15.37 -6.02 -5.39
N HIS A 77 -14.97 -5.69 -4.16
CA HIS A 77 -14.27 -4.44 -3.86
C HIS A 77 -12.76 -4.61 -4.01
N ILE A 78 -12.13 -3.81 -4.88
CA ILE A 78 -10.70 -3.88 -5.19
C ILE A 78 -10.09 -2.49 -5.01
N ALA A 79 -9.07 -2.37 -4.17
CA ALA A 79 -8.33 -1.12 -3.94
C ALA A 79 -6.85 -1.28 -4.33
N ASP A 80 -6.12 -0.16 -4.32
CA ASP A 80 -4.76 -0.01 -4.87
C ASP A 80 -4.71 0.03 -6.41
N SER A 81 -4.07 1.07 -6.95
CA SER A 81 -4.11 1.32 -8.40
C SER A 81 -3.37 0.29 -9.24
N GLU A 82 -2.40 -0.47 -8.71
CA GLU A 82 -1.78 -1.57 -9.46
C GLU A 82 -2.64 -2.84 -9.39
N ILE A 83 -3.12 -3.18 -8.20
CA ILE A 83 -3.99 -4.36 -8.01
C ILE A 83 -5.26 -4.22 -8.85
N ILE A 84 -5.87 -3.04 -8.88
CA ILE A 84 -7.02 -2.72 -9.74
C ILE A 84 -6.69 -3.02 -11.20
N ILE A 85 -5.56 -2.51 -11.69
CA ILE A 85 -5.16 -2.65 -13.09
C ILE A 85 -4.91 -4.11 -13.46
N ASP A 86 -4.24 -4.86 -12.59
CA ASP A 86 -4.00 -6.29 -12.82
C ASP A 86 -5.30 -7.10 -12.83
N ARG A 87 -6.20 -6.83 -11.88
CA ARG A 87 -7.52 -7.47 -11.85
C ARG A 87 -8.35 -7.16 -13.10
N LEU A 88 -8.30 -5.92 -13.59
CA LEU A 88 -8.99 -5.51 -14.82
C LEU A 88 -8.37 -6.16 -16.06
N LYS A 89 -7.04 -6.27 -16.16
CA LYS A 89 -6.38 -6.99 -17.26
C LYS A 89 -6.85 -8.44 -17.31
N ASP A 90 -6.87 -9.11 -16.17
CA ASP A 90 -7.24 -10.52 -16.07
C ASP A 90 -8.72 -10.74 -16.38
N HIS A 91 -9.59 -9.86 -15.90
CA HIS A 91 -11.05 -9.95 -16.10
C HIS A 91 -11.43 -9.66 -17.55
N PHE A 92 -10.97 -8.54 -18.11
CA PHE A 92 -11.33 -8.10 -19.46
C PHE A 92 -10.40 -8.61 -20.56
N LYS A 93 -9.43 -9.47 -20.21
CA LYS A 93 -8.42 -10.06 -21.13
C LYS A 93 -7.70 -8.99 -21.96
N VAL A 94 -7.34 -7.89 -21.32
CA VAL A 94 -6.65 -6.77 -21.97
C VAL A 94 -5.26 -7.24 -22.40
N LYS A 95 -4.95 -7.11 -23.69
CA LYS A 95 -3.61 -7.36 -24.22
C LYS A 95 -2.69 -6.22 -23.80
N VAL A 96 -1.77 -6.51 -22.88
CA VAL A 96 -0.76 -5.56 -22.45
C VAL A 96 0.55 -5.90 -23.14
N HIS A 97 1.12 -4.94 -23.85
CA HIS A 97 2.49 -5.08 -24.32
C HIS A 97 3.42 -5.10 -23.11
N PRO A 98 4.39 -6.05 -23.05
CA PRO A 98 5.37 -6.08 -21.97
C PRO A 98 5.98 -4.68 -21.83
N SER A 99 5.82 -4.07 -20.67
CA SER A 99 6.33 -2.73 -20.47
C SER A 99 7.86 -2.82 -20.42
N PHE A 100 8.53 -2.05 -21.29
CA PHE A 100 9.98 -1.87 -21.25
C PHE A 100 10.46 -1.42 -19.86
N ILE A 101 9.58 -0.88 -19.02
CA ILE A 101 9.93 -0.48 -17.65
C ILE A 101 10.31 -1.67 -16.77
N PHE A 102 9.66 -2.83 -16.87
CA PHE A 102 10.07 -4.01 -16.08
C PHE A 102 11.48 -4.47 -16.48
N GLN A 103 11.77 -4.46 -17.78
CA GLN A 103 13.12 -4.75 -18.28
C GLN A 103 14.13 -3.72 -17.81
N ARG A 104 13.79 -2.43 -17.80
CA ARG A 104 14.67 -1.36 -17.33
C ARG A 104 14.88 -1.39 -15.82
N ILE A 105 13.84 -1.67 -15.04
CA ILE A 105 13.92 -1.86 -13.60
C ILE A 105 14.85 -3.05 -13.33
N ALA A 106 14.56 -4.21 -13.94
CA ALA A 106 15.40 -5.40 -13.81
C ALA A 106 16.86 -5.17 -14.25
N ALA A 107 17.10 -4.36 -15.29
CA ALA A 107 18.45 -4.02 -15.74
C ALA A 107 19.17 -3.08 -14.76
N ALA A 108 18.44 -2.20 -14.06
CA ALA A 108 19.02 -1.25 -13.11
C ALA A 108 19.28 -1.89 -11.74
N ILE A 109 18.34 -2.69 -11.24
CA ILE A 109 18.40 -3.24 -9.87
C ILE A 109 18.76 -4.72 -9.83
N GLY A 110 18.84 -5.41 -10.97
CA GLY A 110 19.02 -6.86 -11.04
C GLY A 110 17.68 -7.62 -10.99
N GLN A 111 17.70 -8.88 -11.43
CA GLN A 111 16.61 -9.82 -11.20
C GLN A 111 16.92 -10.61 -9.94
N PHE A 112 16.27 -10.26 -8.84
CA PHE A 112 16.36 -11.03 -7.61
C PHE A 112 15.10 -11.85 -7.40
N PRO A 113 15.21 -13.13 -7.02
CA PRO A 113 14.08 -13.87 -6.52
C PRO A 113 13.55 -13.21 -5.23
N VAL A 114 12.26 -13.38 -4.96
CA VAL A 114 11.59 -12.82 -3.77
C VAL A 114 12.34 -13.15 -2.48
N GLU A 115 12.94 -14.35 -2.38
CA GLU A 115 13.70 -14.77 -1.21
C GLU A 115 14.97 -13.95 -0.97
N ASP A 116 15.61 -13.43 -2.01
CA ASP A 116 16.79 -12.57 -1.84
C ASP A 116 16.38 -11.18 -1.35
N PHE A 117 15.24 -10.65 -1.82
CA PHE A 117 14.68 -9.43 -1.24
C PHE A 117 14.34 -9.59 0.25
N LYS A 118 13.81 -10.74 0.67
CA LYS A 118 13.54 -11.02 2.09
C LYS A 118 14.83 -11.08 2.91
N LYS A 119 15.92 -11.62 2.36
CA LYS A 119 17.24 -11.65 3.03
C LYS A 119 17.84 -10.25 3.14
N PHE A 120 17.78 -9.44 2.08
CA PHE A 120 18.27 -8.07 2.10
C PHE A 120 17.50 -7.22 3.12
N LEU A 121 16.17 -7.35 3.12
CA LEU A 121 15.32 -6.68 4.11
C LEU A 121 15.69 -7.07 5.56
N GLN A 122 15.88 -8.36 5.83
CA GLN A 122 16.31 -8.81 7.16
C GLN A 122 17.67 -8.24 7.54
N LYS A 123 18.63 -8.22 6.60
CA LYS A 123 19.94 -7.63 6.81
C LYS A 123 19.88 -6.13 7.13
N ASP A 124 19.02 -5.39 6.45
CA ASP A 124 18.80 -3.97 6.72
C ASP A 124 18.19 -3.76 8.12
N PHE A 125 17.21 -4.58 8.50
CA PHE A 125 16.62 -4.53 9.85
C PHE A 125 17.59 -4.95 10.94
N ASP A 126 18.42 -5.98 10.72
CA ASP A 126 19.50 -6.34 11.62
C ASP A 126 20.46 -5.17 11.81
N THR A 127 20.82 -4.48 10.72
CA THR A 127 21.69 -3.29 10.78
C THR A 127 21.05 -2.16 11.60
N TYR A 128 19.75 -1.89 11.42
CA TYR A 128 19.05 -0.87 12.21
C TYR A 128 18.96 -1.26 13.68
N ARG A 129 18.67 -2.52 13.99
CA ARG A 129 18.64 -3.04 15.37
C ARG A 129 20.00 -2.87 16.03
N ASP A 130 21.06 -3.28 15.35
CA ASP A 130 22.41 -3.25 15.89
C ASP A 130 22.89 -1.79 16.08
N LEU A 131 22.53 -0.89 15.15
CA LEU A 131 22.82 0.54 15.26
C LEU A 131 22.07 1.17 16.44
N LEU A 132 20.79 0.85 16.60
CA LEU A 132 19.98 1.29 17.74
C LEU A 132 20.59 0.77 19.04
N GLY A 133 20.77 -0.55 19.16
CA GLY A 133 21.18 -1.20 20.40
C GLY A 133 20.29 -0.78 21.57
N ASP A 134 20.89 -0.44 22.71
CA ASP A 134 20.18 0.03 23.90
C ASP A 134 19.90 1.54 23.90
N LYS A 135 20.18 2.24 22.79
CA LYS A 135 20.02 3.70 22.71
C LYS A 135 18.56 4.09 22.50
N LYS A 136 18.23 5.33 22.90
CA LYS A 136 16.91 5.90 22.68
C LYS A 136 16.61 6.11 21.19
N PHE A 137 17.59 6.61 20.45
CA PHE A 137 17.59 6.83 18.99
C PHE A 137 18.90 6.29 18.39
N LEU A 138 19.00 6.19 17.06
CA LEU A 138 20.09 5.47 16.37
C LEU A 138 21.49 5.90 16.80
N PHE A 139 21.68 7.19 17.13
CA PHE A 139 22.99 7.76 17.49
C PHE A 139 23.03 8.39 18.90
N GLY A 140 22.07 8.09 19.77
CA GLY A 140 22.07 8.58 21.15
C GLY A 140 20.69 8.99 21.66
N ASP A 141 20.64 10.09 22.41
CA ASP A 141 19.44 10.55 23.11
C ASP A 141 18.61 11.60 22.34
N GLU A 142 19.18 12.14 21.26
CA GLU A 142 18.54 13.12 20.38
C GLU A 142 18.18 12.50 19.02
N ILE A 143 17.10 12.99 18.41
CA ILE A 143 16.66 12.55 17.08
C ILE A 143 17.57 13.17 16.03
N SER A 144 18.28 12.33 15.28
CA SER A 144 19.16 12.75 14.19
C SER A 144 18.44 12.74 12.83
N SER A 145 19.10 13.28 11.80
CA SER A 145 18.60 13.17 10.42
C SER A 145 18.47 11.73 9.93
N ALA A 146 19.31 10.82 10.44
CA ALA A 146 19.20 9.40 10.13
C ALA A 146 17.95 8.78 10.76
N ASP A 147 17.60 9.21 11.98
CA ASP A 147 16.38 8.77 12.64
C ASP A 147 15.15 9.18 11.82
N CYS A 148 15.12 10.43 11.35
CA CYS A 148 14.06 10.93 10.48
C CYS A 148 13.91 10.09 9.20
N ALA A 149 15.03 9.71 8.56
CA ALA A 149 15.01 8.92 7.33
C ALA A 149 14.50 7.49 7.57
N VAL A 150 15.04 6.80 8.58
CA VAL A 150 14.63 5.44 8.94
C VAL A 150 13.17 5.41 9.41
N PHE A 151 12.79 6.35 10.28
CA PHE A 151 11.41 6.50 10.73
C PHE A 151 10.46 6.69 9.57
N SER A 152 10.76 7.59 8.62
CA SER A 152 9.88 7.86 7.47
C SER A 152 9.60 6.60 6.66
N GLN A 153 10.64 5.77 6.43
CA GLN A 153 10.51 4.53 5.68
C GLN A 153 9.72 3.46 6.47
N LEU A 154 10.04 3.25 7.74
CA LEU A 154 9.38 2.24 8.57
C LEU A 154 7.94 2.63 8.91
N ALA A 155 7.66 3.92 9.14
CA ALA A 155 6.33 4.46 9.44
C ALA A 155 5.35 4.22 8.29
N ALA A 156 5.80 4.42 7.04
CA ALA A 156 5.00 4.14 5.85
C ALA A 156 4.58 2.66 5.74
N VAL A 157 5.32 1.76 6.40
CA VAL A 157 4.97 0.34 6.46
C VAL A 157 4.14 0.02 7.70
N LEU A 158 4.58 0.48 8.88
CA LEU A 158 4.02 0.09 10.18
C LEU A 158 2.61 0.63 10.43
N TYR A 159 2.34 1.86 9.98
CA TYR A 159 1.13 2.60 10.39
C TYR A 159 0.06 2.72 9.31
N ILE A 160 0.36 2.39 8.04
CA ILE A 160 -0.67 2.34 6.99
C ILE A 160 -1.46 1.03 7.13
N PRO A 161 -2.81 1.01 7.03
CA PRO A 161 -3.63 -0.15 7.41
C PRO A 161 -3.32 -1.55 6.81
N PRO A 162 -2.92 -1.74 5.54
CA PRO A 162 -2.79 -3.09 4.99
C PRO A 162 -1.65 -3.86 5.65
N ASN A 163 -1.90 -5.09 6.06
CA ASN A 163 -0.85 -6.00 6.50
C ASN A 163 -0.06 -6.50 5.29
N ASN A 164 1.25 -6.64 5.48
CA ASN A 164 2.17 -7.18 4.50
C ASN A 164 3.32 -7.88 5.23
N TYR A 165 4.10 -8.66 4.49
CA TYR A 165 5.23 -9.42 5.01
C TYR A 165 6.22 -8.55 5.83
N VAL A 166 6.49 -7.32 5.38
CA VAL A 166 7.44 -6.42 6.04
C VAL A 166 6.93 -5.98 7.41
N LYS A 167 5.65 -5.63 7.50
CA LYS A 167 5.00 -5.25 8.76
C LYS A 167 4.96 -6.41 9.75
N GLU A 168 4.61 -7.62 9.29
CA GLU A 168 4.61 -8.82 10.13
C GLU A 168 6.02 -9.11 10.66
N LEU A 169 7.03 -9.06 9.78
CA LEU A 169 8.43 -9.25 10.14
C LEU A 169 8.90 -8.24 11.21
N LEU A 170 8.60 -6.94 11.03
CA LEU A 170 8.96 -5.90 11.99
C LEU A 170 8.32 -6.14 13.37
N ARG A 171 7.02 -6.48 13.40
CA ARG A 171 6.29 -6.67 14.65
C ARG A 171 6.69 -7.94 15.39
N GLU A 172 6.95 -9.02 14.66
CA GLU A 172 7.25 -10.33 15.25
C GLU A 172 8.73 -10.51 15.60
N LYS A 173 9.65 -10.02 14.76
CA LYS A 173 11.09 -10.26 14.92
C LYS A 173 11.90 -9.05 15.35
N TYR A 174 11.38 -7.83 15.17
CA TYR A 174 12.09 -6.59 15.48
C TYR A 174 11.21 -5.62 16.31
N PRO A 175 10.62 -6.08 17.43
CA PRO A 175 9.76 -5.23 18.26
C PRO A 175 10.47 -3.97 18.78
N GLU A 176 11.79 -4.01 18.97
CA GLU A 176 12.62 -2.87 19.33
C GLU A 176 12.61 -1.76 18.27
N LEU A 177 12.58 -2.11 16.98
CA LEU A 177 12.46 -1.15 15.88
C LEU A 177 11.04 -0.58 15.79
N THR A 178 10.03 -1.40 16.11
CA THR A 178 8.65 -0.93 16.22
C THR A 178 8.51 0.07 17.37
N ASN A 179 9.03 -0.25 18.55
CA ASN A 179 9.06 0.64 19.72
C ASN A 179 9.86 1.91 19.45
N TYR A 180 10.95 1.82 18.70
CA TYR A 180 11.73 2.98 18.26
C TYR A 180 10.91 3.92 17.37
N CYS A 181 10.17 3.38 16.39
CA CYS A 181 9.27 4.18 15.57
C CYS A 181 8.15 4.81 16.40
N ASP A 182 7.56 4.06 17.33
CA ASP A 182 6.52 4.57 18.23
C ASP A 182 7.04 5.72 19.09
N ARG A 183 8.26 5.64 19.61
CA ARG A 183 8.90 6.76 20.33
C ARG A 183 9.00 8.02 19.49
N ILE A 184 9.45 7.92 18.23
CA ILE A 184 9.57 9.08 17.33
C ILE A 184 8.19 9.63 16.99
N ARG A 185 7.24 8.76 16.64
CA ARG A 185 5.85 9.13 16.38
C ARG A 185 5.28 9.96 17.53
N ASP A 186 5.38 9.43 18.74
CA ASP A 186 4.75 10.03 19.93
C ASP A 186 5.48 11.31 20.35
N THR A 187 6.80 11.36 20.21
CA THR A 187 7.62 12.55 20.57
C THR A 187 7.45 13.69 19.58
N VAL A 188 7.40 13.41 18.27
CA VAL A 188 7.43 14.44 17.20
C VAL A 188 6.03 14.84 16.74
N PHE A 189 5.14 13.87 16.55
CA PHE A 189 3.83 14.11 15.94
C PHE A 189 2.69 14.01 16.95
N GLY A 190 2.81 13.14 17.97
CA GLY A 190 1.83 12.99 19.03
C GLY A 190 0.41 12.83 18.48
N LYS A 191 -0.47 13.80 18.77
CA LYS A 191 -1.88 13.82 18.33
C LYS A 191 -2.07 14.09 16.83
N GLU A 192 -1.08 14.63 16.13
CA GLU A 192 -1.11 14.82 14.67
C GLU A 192 -1.01 13.49 13.93
N PHE A 193 -0.41 12.49 14.57
CA PHE A 193 -0.37 11.11 14.09
C PHE A 193 -1.68 10.41 14.50
N ALA A 194 -2.80 10.87 13.95
CA ALA A 194 -4.11 10.37 14.31
C ALA A 194 -4.27 8.89 13.93
N GLN A 195 -4.53 8.07 14.95
CA GLN A 195 -5.23 6.81 14.85
C GLN A 195 -6.62 7.07 14.24
N GLU A 196 -7.06 6.18 13.33
CA GLU A 196 -8.45 6.11 12.88
C GLU A 196 -9.43 6.03 14.06
#